data_AF-A0A0J7YQK5-F1
#
_entry.id   AF-A0A0J7YQK5-F1
#
_cell.length_a   1.000
_cell.length_b   1.000
_cell.length_c   1.000
_cell.angle_alpha   90.00
_cell.angle_beta   90.00
_cell.angle_gamma   90.00
#
_symmetry.space_group_name_H-M   'P 1'
#
loop_
_entity.id
_entity.type
_entity.pdbx_description
1 polymer ?
#
loop_
_entity_poly.entity_id
_entity_poly.type
_entity_poly.pdbx_seq_one_letter_code
_entity_poly.pdbx_strand_id
1 'polypeptide(L)'
;MMELRKSLAGRIALTAVATVILLFLALPIVVILVTSFSNNAFASFPPEAWTLNWYKALFADGSKWPAALSLSALVAALSTVF
;
A
#
# COMPACT_ATOMS: atom_id res chain seq x y z
N MET A 1 -8.06 -29.17 28.58
CA MET A 1 -6.89 -28.35 28.19
C MET A 1 -6.24 -29.02 27.00
N MET A 2 -6.44 -28.48 25.79
CA MET A 2 -5.82 -29.01 24.58
C MET A 2 -4.44 -28.36 24.44
N GLU A 3 -3.42 -29.02 25.00
CA GLU A 3 -2.02 -28.64 24.87
C GLU A 3 -1.65 -28.60 23.37
N LEU A 4 -1.60 -27.40 22.79
CA LEU A 4 -1.23 -27.19 21.40
C LEU A 4 0.25 -27.58 21.26
N ARG A 5 0.53 -28.84 20.91
CA ARG A 5 1.89 -29.31 20.66
C ARG A 5 2.46 -28.45 19.52
N LYS A 6 3.37 -27.52 19.86
CA LYS A 6 4.03 -26.61 18.91
C LYS A 6 4.95 -27.42 18.00
N SER A 7 4.40 -28.12 17.02
CA SER A 7 5.17 -28.88 16.03
C SER A 7 5.81 -27.91 15.03
N LEU A 8 7.05 -28.19 14.63
CA LEU A 8 7.76 -27.42 13.60
C LEU A 8 6.96 -27.39 12.30
N ALA A 9 6.39 -28.54 11.92
CA ALA A 9 5.52 -28.68 10.74
C ALA A 9 4.30 -27.75 10.81
N GLY A 10 3.62 -27.65 11.96
CA GLY A 10 2.46 -26.77 12.13
C GLY A 10 2.83 -25.29 12.02
N ARG A 11 4.00 -24.89 12.54
CA ARG A 11 4.51 -23.51 12.39
C ARG A 11 4.83 -23.20 10.93
N ILE A 12 5.54 -24.09 10.24
CA ILE A 12 5.89 -23.91 8.83
C ILE A 12 4.62 -23.82 7.97
N ALA A 13 3.65 -24.71 8.19
CA ALA A 13 2.39 -24.69 7.45
C ALA A 13 1.61 -23.39 7.70
N LEU A 14 1.49 -22.96 8.96
CA LEU A 14 0.82 -21.70 9.29
C LEU A 14 1.51 -20.50 8.65
N THR A 15 2.85 -20.40 8.75
CA THR A 15 3.61 -19.31 8.14
C THR A 15 3.45 -19.31 6.63
N ALA A 16 3.59 -20.46 5.96
CA ALA A 16 3.45 -20.55 4.51
C ALA A 16 2.05 -20.10 4.04
N VAL A 17 0.99 -20.59 4.69
CA VAL A 17 -0.39 -20.22 4.36
C VAL A 17 -0.65 -18.74 4.62
N ALA A 18 -0.24 -18.23 5.78
CA ALA A 18 -0.38 -16.81 6.11
C ALA A 18 0.38 -15.92 5.12
N THR A 19 1.60 -16.30 4.72
CA THR A 19 2.38 -15.58 3.71
C THR A 19 1.66 -15.55 2.37
N VAL A 20 1.14 -16.68 1.88
CA VAL A 20 0.39 -16.72 0.61
C VAL A 20 -0.84 -15.82 0.66
N ILE A 21 -1.58 -15.84 1.77
CA ILE A 21 -2.75 -14.97 1.96
C ILE A 21 -2.32 -13.50 1.94
N LEU A 22 -1.29 -13.14 2.70
CA LEU A 22 -0.80 -11.76 2.76
C LEU A 22 -0.29 -11.28 1.39
N LEU A 23 0.39 -12.14 0.63
CA LEU A 23 0.80 -11.82 -0.74
C LEU A 23 -0.39 -11.59 -1.67
N PHE A 24 -1.41 -12.44 -1.57
CA PHE A 24 -2.65 -12.26 -2.34
C PHE A 24 -3.37 -10.95 -1.97
N LEU A 25 -3.45 -10.62 -0.68
CA LEU A 25 -4.05 -9.37 -0.21
C LEU A 25 -3.22 -8.13 -0.60
N ALA A 26 -1.90 -8.26 -0.69
CA ALA A 26 -1.02 -7.19 -1.13
C ALA A 26 -1.00 -7.00 -2.66
N LEU A 27 -1.37 -8.02 -3.44
CA LEU A 27 -1.37 -8.00 -4.91
C LEU A 27 -2.06 -6.76 -5.51
N PRO A 28 -3.29 -6.36 -5.11
CA PRO A 28 -3.93 -5.14 -5.66
C PRO A 28 -3.14 -3.87 -5.35
N ILE A 29 -2.45 -3.79 -4.21
CA ILE A 29 -1.58 -2.66 -3.87
C ILE A 29 -0.39 -2.61 -4.84
N VAL A 30 0.20 -3.77 -5.17
CA VAL A 30 1.28 -3.85 -6.16
C VAL A 30 0.80 -3.41 -7.54
N VAL A 31 -0.41 -3.78 -7.95
CA VAL A 31 -1.00 -3.32 -9.23
C VAL A 31 -1.16 -1.80 -9.24
N ILE A 32 -1.66 -1.21 -8.14
CA ILE A 32 -1.77 0.25 -8.00
C ILE A 32 -0.39 0.91 -8.07
N LEU A 33 0.61 0.35 -7.38
CA LEU A 33 1.98 0.86 -7.41
C LEU A 33 2.61 0.81 -8.80
N VAL A 34 2.35 -0.23 -9.59
CA VAL A 34 2.87 -0.31 -10.96
C VAL A 34 2.15 0.69 -11.86
N THR A 35 0.82 0.78 -11.76
CA THR A 35 0.01 1.67 -12.59
C THR A 35 0.16 3.15 -12.23
N SER A 36 0.64 3.49 -11.03
CA SER A 36 0.92 4.87 -10.62
C SER A 36 2.08 5.51 -11.39
N PHE A 37 2.92 4.70 -12.05
CA PHE A 37 3.94 5.18 -12.98
C PHE A 37 3.40 5.41 -14.40
N SER A 38 2.10 5.23 -14.67
CA SER A 38 1.55 5.48 -16.00
C SER A 38 1.20 6.96 -16.22
N ASN A 39 1.23 7.40 -17.49
CA ASN A 39 0.80 8.76 -17.87
C ASN A 39 -0.72 8.86 -18.13
N ASN A 40 -1.45 7.74 -18.06
CA ASN A 40 -2.88 7.67 -18.34
C ASN A 40 -3.70 8.06 -17.10
N ALA A 41 -4.79 8.79 -17.31
CA ALA A 41 -5.76 9.14 -16.27
C ALA A 41 -6.57 7.91 -15.78
N PHE A 42 -6.59 6.84 -16.57
CA PHE A 42 -7.25 5.58 -16.23
C PHE A 42 -6.22 4.48 -15.98
N ALA A 43 -6.38 3.77 -14.86
CA ALA A 43 -5.52 2.65 -14.51
C ALA A 43 -5.67 1.53 -15.55
N SER A 44 -4.61 1.28 -16.31
CA SER A 44 -4.47 0.17 -17.25
C SER A 44 -3.24 -0.63 -16.84
N PHE A 45 -3.40 -1.95 -16.72
CA PHE A 45 -2.31 -2.85 -16.34
C PHE A 45 -2.05 -3.86 -17.46
N PRO A 46 -0.79 -4.00 -17.91
CA PRO A 46 0.40 -3.21 -17.55
C PRO A 46 0.38 -1.78 -18.14
N PRO A 47 1.15 -0.83 -17.59
CA PRO A 47 1.30 0.51 -18.16
C PRO A 47 1.90 0.46 -19.57
N GLU A 48 1.33 1.20 -20.52
CA GLU A 48 1.87 1.36 -21.88
C GLU A 48 3.11 2.26 -21.89
N ALA A 49 3.16 3.26 -21.00
CA ALA A 49 4.24 4.22 -20.87
C ALA A 49 4.52 4.52 -19.40
N TRP A 50 5.79 4.73 -19.06
CA TRP A 50 6.28 5.00 -17.71
C TRP A 50 6.63 6.48 -17.54
N THR A 51 6.23 7.09 -16.44
CA THR A 51 6.43 8.50 -16.11
C THR A 51 6.53 8.73 -14.60
N LEU A 52 7.15 9.85 -14.24
CA LEU A 52 7.23 10.36 -12.87
C LEU A 52 6.58 11.75 -12.73
N ASN A 53 5.85 12.21 -13.75
CA ASN A 53 5.32 13.57 -13.79
C ASN A 53 4.39 13.88 -12.61
N TRP A 54 3.55 12.93 -12.21
CA TRP A 54 2.67 13.08 -11.04
C TRP A 54 3.45 13.24 -9.74
N TYR A 55 4.54 12.49 -9.57
CA TYR A 55 5.42 12.61 -8.40
C TYR A 55 6.15 13.96 -8.39
N LYS A 56 6.58 14.46 -9.55
CA LYS A 56 7.17 15.80 -9.66
C LYS A 56 6.14 16.89 -9.34
N ALA A 57 4.93 16.77 -9.86
CA ALA A 57 3.83 17.70 -9.59
C ALA A 57 3.42 17.72 -8.11
N LEU A 58 3.56 16.59 -7.41
CA LEU A 58 3.30 16.48 -5.98
C LEU A 58 4.15 17.45 -5.15
N PHE A 59 5.43 17.61 -5.53
CA PHE A 59 6.42 18.43 -4.82
C PHE A 59 6.79 19.74 -5.55
N ALA A 60 6.11 20.08 -6.63
CA ALA A 60 6.37 21.31 -7.35
C ALA A 60 6.07 22.55 -6.47
N ASP A 61 6.80 23.64 -6.70
CA ASP A 61 6.54 24.91 -6.01
C ASP A 61 5.10 25.36 -6.23
N GLY A 62 4.41 25.71 -5.15
CA GLY A 62 2.99 26.06 -5.16
C GLY A 62 2.02 24.85 -5.13
N SER A 63 2.53 23.62 -5.06
CA SER A 63 1.71 22.43 -4.85
C SER A 63 0.95 22.49 -3.52
N LYS A 64 -0.35 22.17 -3.56
CA LYS A 64 -1.21 22.10 -2.37
C LYS A 64 -1.12 20.75 -1.65
N TRP A 65 -0.50 19.76 -2.27
CA TRP A 65 -0.47 18.39 -1.76
C TRP A 65 0.23 18.24 -0.39
N PRO A 66 1.41 18.86 -0.14
CA PRO A 66 2.05 18.75 1.17
C PRO A 66 1.20 19.35 2.31
N ALA A 67 0.51 20.47 2.04
CA ALA A 67 -0.37 21.11 2.99
C ALA A 67 -1.62 20.25 3.28
N ALA A 68 -2.22 19.67 2.23
CA ALA A 68 -3.35 18.76 2.38
C ALA A 68 -2.98 17.50 3.19
N LEU A 69 -1.82 16.90 2.92
CA LEU A 69 -1.31 15.75 3.67
C LEU A 69 -1.11 16.10 5.15
N SER A 70 -0.52 17.26 5.44
CA SER A 70 -0.32 17.75 6.80
C SER A 70 -1.64 17.94 7.53
N LEU A 71 -2.65 18.50 6.86
CA LEU A 71 -3.98 18.68 7.42
C LEU A 71 -4.65 17.33 7.72
N SER A 72 -4.60 16.37 6.79
CA SER A 72 -5.14 15.03 7.02
C SER A 72 -4.46 14.32 8.18
N ALA A 73 -3.13 14.43 8.29
CA ALA A 73 -2.37 13.86 9.40
C ALA A 73 -2.76 14.49 10.74
N LEU A 74 -2.94 15.81 10.79
CA LEU A 74 -3.40 16.53 11.98
C LEU A 74 -4.80 16.06 12.40
N VAL A 75 -5.74 16.01 11.45
CA VAL A 75 -7.12 15.55 11.72
C VAL A 75 -7.13 14.10 12.22
N ALA A 76 -6.36 13.21 11.58
CA ALA A 76 -6.24 11.81 12.01
C ALA A 76 -5.69 11.70 13.43
N ALA A 77 -4.65 12.48 13.77
CA ALA A 77 -4.07 12.47 15.11
C ALA A 77 -5.05 12.97 16.17
N LEU A 78 -5.72 14.11 15.93
CA LEU A 78 -6.69 14.65 16.87
C LEU A 78 -7.86 13.69 17.08
N SER A 79 -8.45 13.17 16.01
CA SER A 79 -9.58 12.23 16.09
C SER A 79 -9.23 10.86 16.71
N THR A 80 -7.95 10.48 16.74
CA THR A 80 -7.52 9.24 17.42
C THR A 80 -7.33 9.46 18.93
N VAL A 81 -7.00 10.67 19.35
CA VAL A 81 -6.72 11.01 20.75
C VAL A 81 -7.98 11.32 21.55
N PHE A 82 -8.98 11.96 20.91
CA PHE A 82 -10.28 12.28 21.52
C PHE A 82 -11.27 11.12 21.38
#